data_AF-A0A418XGR1-F1
#
_entry.id   AF-A0A418XGR1-F1
#
_cell.length_a   1.000
_cell.length_b   1.000
_cell.length_c   1.000
_cell.angle_alpha   90.00
_cell.angle_beta   90.00
_cell.angle_gamma   90.00
#
_symmetry.space_group_name_H-M   'P 1'
#
loop_
_entity.id
_entity.type
_entity.pdbx_description
1 polymer ?
#
loop_
_entity_poly.entity_id
_entity_poly.type
_entity_poly.pdbx_seq_one_letter_code
_entity_poly.pdbx_strand_id
1 'polypeptide(L)'
;MMAAPMTYSVGGVQYVAVAAGYGGLVLSSHPPGAAANDYVNRGRMLVFRLDGAATPLPEKRAVQEPNPLPPLTKLTPDQIQRGAELFKTHCVRCHGAGTGPGQSGFPNLFDMQPAIHEAFEAIVLRGAYSYGGMASYADVLKDDDAGALHGYLIDQAHKLRAGARLEPAARVH
;
A
#
# COMPACT_ATOMS: atom_id res chain seq x y z
N MET A 1 -4.06 -3.05 13.11
CA MET A 1 -3.84 -3.54 14.49
C MET A 1 -3.21 -2.40 15.29
N MET A 2 -3.63 -2.20 16.54
CA MET A 2 -2.95 -1.31 17.49
C MET A 2 -2.38 -2.16 18.63
N ALA A 3 -1.25 -1.74 19.19
CA ALA A 3 -0.64 -2.44 20.33
C ALA A 3 -1.54 -2.32 21.57
N ALA A 4 -1.50 -3.33 22.44
CA ALA A 4 -2.14 -3.24 23.75
C ALA A 4 -1.49 -2.13 24.60
N PRO A 5 -2.28 -1.37 25.37
CA PRO A 5 -1.74 -0.39 26.30
C PRO A 5 -1.04 -1.06 27.49
N MET A 6 -0.12 -0.34 28.13
CA MET A 6 0.50 -0.73 29.40
C MET A 6 0.40 0.41 30.42
N THR A 7 0.47 0.10 31.73
CA THR A 7 0.49 1.10 32.81
C THR A 7 1.71 0.91 33.71
N TYR A 8 2.21 2.01 34.27
CA TYR A 8 3.33 2.04 35.21
C TYR A 8 3.24 3.29 36.09
N SER A 9 4.04 3.39 37.14
CA SER A 9 4.08 4.55 38.03
C SER A 9 5.50 5.11 38.14
N VAL A 10 5.62 6.44 38.18
CA VAL A 10 6.89 7.15 38.40
C VAL A 10 6.65 8.23 39.46
N GLY A 11 7.39 8.19 40.57
CA GLY A 11 7.25 9.19 41.64
C GLY A 11 5.84 9.28 42.23
N GLY A 12 5.12 8.16 42.30
CA GLY A 12 3.73 8.10 42.79
C GLY A 12 2.66 8.52 41.78
N VAL A 13 3.03 8.98 40.58
CA VAL A 13 2.08 9.33 39.51
C VAL A 13 1.90 8.13 38.58
N GLN A 14 0.65 7.75 38.29
CA GLN A 14 0.32 6.68 37.36
C GLN A 14 0.31 7.18 35.90
N TYR A 15 0.85 6.37 35.01
CA TYR A 15 0.89 6.60 33.57
C TYR A 15 0.28 5.42 32.80
N VAL A 16 -0.29 5.72 31.63
CA VAL A 16 -0.72 4.71 30.64
C VAL A 16 0.02 5.00 29.34
N ALA A 17 0.78 4.03 28.82
CA ALA A 17 1.50 4.14 27.56
C ALA A 17 0.89 3.27 26.46
N VAL A 18 0.80 3.83 25.26
CA VAL A 18 0.25 3.18 24.06
C VAL A 18 1.21 3.42 22.89
N ALA A 19 1.66 2.33 22.25
CA ALA A 19 2.30 2.43 20.95
C ALA A 19 1.23 2.62 19.88
N ALA A 20 1.05 3.87 19.46
CA ALA A 20 0.07 4.25 18.45
C ALA A 20 0.69 4.21 17.05
N GLY A 21 0.27 3.23 16.27
CA GLY A 21 0.62 3.08 14.86
C GLY A 21 -0.26 2.01 14.23
N TYR A 22 -0.90 2.35 13.13
CA TYR A 22 -1.72 1.39 12.39
C TYR A 22 -0.79 0.41 11.65
N GLY A 23 -0.94 -0.88 11.90
CA GLY A 23 -0.03 -1.88 11.32
C GLY A 23 -0.60 -3.29 11.26
N GLY A 24 0.28 -4.24 10.96
CA GLY A 24 -0.04 -5.67 10.83
C GLY A 24 -0.67 -6.03 9.49
N LEU A 25 -1.27 -7.22 9.40
CA LEU A 25 -1.86 -7.76 8.16
C LEU A 25 -2.95 -6.90 7.52
N VAL A 26 -3.50 -5.93 8.26
CA VAL A 26 -4.55 -5.01 7.80
C VAL A 26 -3.99 -3.76 7.10
N LEU A 27 -2.67 -3.66 6.90
CA LEU A 27 -2.09 -2.56 6.14
C LEU A 27 -2.48 -2.59 4.67
N SER A 28 -2.73 -3.77 4.09
CA SER A 28 -3.05 -3.88 2.67
C SER A 28 -4.43 -3.32 2.30
N SER A 29 -5.32 -3.16 3.28
CA SER A 29 -6.64 -2.56 3.11
C SER A 29 -7.17 -2.08 4.47
N HIS A 30 -7.23 -0.77 4.65
CA HIS A 30 -7.82 -0.16 5.84
C HIS A 30 -9.34 -0.34 5.85
N PRO A 31 -9.96 -0.61 7.02
CA PRO A 31 -11.41 -0.68 7.13
C PRO A 31 -12.04 0.72 6.93
N PRO A 32 -13.32 0.78 6.52
CA PRO A 32 -14.06 2.03 6.43
C PRO A 32 -14.02 2.80 7.77
N GLY A 33 -13.79 4.11 7.69
CA GLY A 33 -13.69 4.99 8.88
C GLY A 33 -12.40 4.82 9.70
N ALA A 34 -11.42 4.04 9.24
CA ALA A 34 -10.12 3.98 9.91
C ALA A 34 -9.44 5.35 9.89
N ALA A 35 -8.97 5.82 11.05
CA ALA A 35 -8.20 7.06 11.17
C ALA A 35 -6.94 7.07 10.27
N ALA A 36 -6.41 5.90 9.92
CA ALA A 36 -5.28 5.76 8.98
C ALA A 36 -5.58 6.23 7.55
N ASN A 37 -6.86 6.35 7.18
CA ASN A 37 -7.32 6.91 5.91
C ASN A 37 -7.23 8.43 5.89
N ASP A 38 -7.47 9.09 7.03
CA ASP A 38 -7.55 10.55 7.12
C ASP A 38 -6.25 11.19 7.64
N TYR A 39 -5.47 10.43 8.42
CA TYR A 39 -4.29 10.91 9.12
C TYR A 39 -3.04 10.13 8.72
N VAL A 40 -1.90 10.84 8.71
CA VAL A 40 -0.59 10.23 8.45
C VAL A 40 -0.24 9.27 9.58
N ASN A 41 0.02 8.02 9.21
CA ASN A 41 0.34 6.96 10.14
C ASN A 41 1.84 6.93 10.50
N ARG A 42 2.27 7.85 11.37
CA ARG A 42 3.62 7.84 11.97
C ARG A 42 3.55 7.17 13.34
N GLY A 43 4.29 6.08 13.51
CA GLY A 43 4.38 5.36 14.79
C GLY A 43 4.86 6.29 15.92
N ARG A 44 4.13 6.33 17.03
CA ARG A 44 4.44 7.18 18.18
C ARG A 44 4.08 6.52 19.51
N MET A 45 4.83 6.84 20.55
CA MET A 45 4.48 6.49 21.92
C MET A 45 3.62 7.60 22.51
N LEU A 46 2.38 7.28 22.86
CA LEU A 46 1.49 8.17 23.60
C LEU A 46 1.51 7.77 25.06
N VAL A 47 1.80 8.71 25.95
CA VAL A 47 1.84 8.48 27.40
C VAL A 47 0.90 9.45 28.08
N PHE A 48 -0.09 8.90 28.78
CA PHE A 48 -1.17 9.63 29.43
C PHE A 48 -1.00 9.61 30.95
N ARG A 49 -1.44 10.67 31.62
CA ARG A 49 -1.62 10.76 33.08
C ARG A 49 -2.85 11.61 33.38
N LEU A 50 -3.33 11.56 34.63
CA LEU A 50 -4.34 12.52 35.10
C LEU A 50 -3.81 13.95 34.96
N ASP A 51 -4.69 14.87 34.56
CA ASP A 51 -4.39 16.28 34.31
C ASP A 51 -3.27 16.52 33.27
N GLY A 52 -3.05 15.54 32.38
CA GLY A 52 -2.17 15.69 31.22
C GLY A 52 -2.71 16.69 30.20
N ALA A 53 -1.80 17.26 29.39
CA ALA A 53 -2.19 18.15 28.30
C ALA A 53 -2.97 17.40 27.20
N ALA A 54 -3.68 18.16 26.37
CA ALA A 54 -4.36 17.61 25.20
C ALA A 54 -3.38 16.87 24.28
N THR A 55 -3.79 15.70 23.79
CA THR A 55 -2.97 14.90 22.88
C THR A 55 -3.08 15.43 21.46
N PRO A 56 -1.97 15.80 20.80
CA PRO A 56 -2.03 16.29 19.43
C PRO A 56 -2.47 15.17 18.47
N LEU A 57 -3.38 15.50 17.57
CA LEU A 57 -3.72 14.63 16.45
C LEU A 57 -2.55 14.59 15.46
N PRO A 58 -2.35 13.46 14.73
CA PRO A 58 -1.40 13.44 13.64
C PRO A 58 -1.80 14.43 12.54
N GLU A 59 -0.87 14.70 11.63
CA GLU A 59 -1.15 15.46 10.42
C GLU A 59 -2.25 14.77 9.60
N LYS A 60 -3.17 15.56 9.04
CA LYS A 60 -4.13 15.04 8.05
C LYS A 60 -3.40 14.71 6.76
N ARG A 61 -3.82 13.66 6.06
CA ARG A 61 -3.28 13.36 4.74
C ARG A 61 -3.69 14.45 3.76
N ALA A 62 -2.76 14.84 2.90
CA ALA A 62 -3.09 15.61 1.72
C ALA A 62 -3.94 14.75 0.77
N VAL A 63 -4.87 15.40 0.07
CA VAL A 63 -5.53 14.77 -1.09
C VAL A 63 -4.45 14.51 -2.13
N GLN A 64 -4.33 13.27 -2.56
CA GLN A 64 -3.40 12.91 -3.62
C GLN A 64 -4.14 13.00 -4.95
N GLU A 65 -3.69 13.91 -5.80
CA GLU A 65 -4.14 13.98 -7.18
C GLU A 65 -3.64 12.75 -7.96
N PRO A 66 -4.45 12.24 -8.91
CA PRO A 66 -4.03 11.25 -9.89
C PRO A 66 -2.66 11.53 -10.52
N ASN A 67 -1.79 10.53 -10.56
CA ASN A 67 -0.58 10.61 -11.37
C ASN A 67 -0.93 10.51 -12.87
N PRO A 68 -0.13 11.13 -13.75
CA PRO A 68 -0.28 10.96 -15.19
C PRO A 68 -0.14 9.50 -15.60
N LEU A 69 -1.05 9.02 -16.46
CA LEU A 69 -0.95 7.68 -17.02
C LEU A 69 0.10 7.62 -18.13
N PRO A 70 0.95 6.58 -18.18
CA PRO A 70 1.77 6.31 -19.36
C PRO A 70 0.89 5.85 -20.53
N PRO A 71 1.38 5.90 -21.79
CA PRO A 71 0.68 5.31 -22.92
C PRO A 71 0.49 3.81 -22.74
N LEU A 72 -0.56 3.26 -23.37
CA LEU A 72 -0.80 1.81 -23.36
C LEU A 72 0.37 1.07 -24.03
N THR A 73 0.83 0.00 -23.37
CA THR A 73 1.79 -0.94 -23.93
C THR A 73 1.08 -1.87 -24.91
N LYS A 74 1.68 -2.11 -26.08
CA LYS A 74 1.16 -3.09 -27.05
C LYS A 74 1.44 -4.50 -26.55
N LEU A 75 0.46 -5.09 -25.86
CA LEU A 75 0.51 -6.47 -25.39
C LEU A 75 -0.54 -7.33 -26.11
N THR A 76 -0.21 -8.61 -26.28
CA THR A 76 -1.18 -9.62 -26.69
C THR A 76 -2.14 -9.94 -25.54
N PRO A 77 -3.33 -10.51 -25.82
CA PRO A 77 -4.24 -10.97 -24.77
C PRO A 77 -3.59 -11.91 -23.76
N ASP A 78 -2.73 -12.83 -24.24
CA ASP A 78 -2.03 -13.79 -23.40
C ASP A 78 -1.03 -13.11 -22.45
N GLN A 79 -0.33 -12.07 -22.91
CA GLN A 79 0.56 -11.28 -22.05
C GLN A 79 -0.21 -10.49 -20.99
N ILE A 80 -1.37 -9.91 -21.34
CA ILE A 80 -2.24 -9.25 -20.36
C ILE A 80 -2.74 -10.24 -19.30
N GLN A 81 -3.16 -11.43 -19.73
CA GLN A 81 -3.61 -12.49 -18.84
C GLN A 81 -2.48 -12.96 -17.92
N ARG A 82 -1.28 -13.15 -18.45
CA ARG A 82 -0.07 -13.49 -17.67
C ARG A 82 0.22 -12.42 -16.62
N GLY A 83 0.19 -11.14 -16.98
CA GLY A 83 0.37 -10.04 -16.04
C GLY A 83 -0.66 -10.04 -14.91
N ALA A 84 -1.92 -10.34 -15.22
CA ALA A 84 -2.99 -10.44 -14.23
C ALA A 84 -2.75 -11.58 -13.23
N GLU A 85 -2.32 -12.75 -13.71
CA GLU A 85 -2.00 -13.91 -12.87
C GLU A 85 -0.81 -13.64 -11.94
N LEU A 86 0.25 -13.02 -12.48
CA LEU A 86 1.41 -12.60 -11.71
C LEU A 86 1.03 -11.61 -10.62
N PHE A 87 0.22 -10.61 -10.95
CA PHE A 87 -0.26 -9.62 -9.98
C PHE A 87 -1.06 -10.29 -8.86
N LYS A 88 -1.99 -11.18 -9.21
CA LYS A 88 -2.81 -11.92 -8.25
C LYS A 88 -1.96 -12.81 -7.33
N THR A 89 -0.92 -13.42 -7.88
CA THR A 89 -0.08 -14.37 -7.14
C THR A 89 0.92 -13.68 -6.21
N HIS A 90 1.54 -12.60 -6.67
CA HIS A 90 2.70 -12.01 -6.00
C HIS A 90 2.45 -10.62 -5.41
N CYS A 91 1.55 -9.82 -5.98
CA CYS A 91 1.49 -8.38 -5.69
C CYS A 91 0.28 -7.98 -4.84
N VAL A 92 -0.89 -8.58 -5.11
CA VAL A 92 -2.18 -8.14 -4.58
C VAL A 92 -2.25 -8.17 -3.05
N ARG A 93 -1.51 -9.08 -2.39
CA ARG A 93 -1.52 -9.22 -0.94
C ARG A 93 -1.01 -7.98 -0.23
N CYS A 94 -0.05 -7.26 -0.82
CA CYS A 94 0.49 -6.02 -0.26
C CYS A 94 -0.17 -4.81 -0.92
N HIS A 95 -0.17 -4.75 -2.25
CA HIS A 95 -0.59 -3.57 -2.99
C HIS A 95 -2.11 -3.40 -3.12
N GLY A 96 -2.88 -4.44 -2.77
CA GLY A 96 -4.33 -4.46 -2.96
C GLY A 96 -4.72 -4.45 -4.44
N ALA A 97 -6.02 -4.48 -4.72
CA ALA A 97 -6.56 -4.38 -6.08
C ALA A 97 -7.27 -3.03 -6.23
N GLY A 98 -6.49 -1.95 -6.34
CA GLY A 98 -7.03 -0.61 -6.60
C GLY A 98 -7.67 0.06 -5.38
N THR A 99 -7.05 -0.09 -4.22
CA THR A 99 -7.42 0.71 -3.03
C THR A 99 -7.23 2.19 -3.32
N GLY A 100 -8.20 3.03 -2.91
CA GLY A 100 -8.08 4.48 -3.07
C GLY A 100 -6.87 5.05 -2.32
N PRO A 101 -6.44 6.28 -2.64
CA PRO A 101 -5.34 6.93 -1.92
C PRO A 101 -5.54 6.90 -0.40
N GLY A 102 -4.49 6.50 0.34
CA GLY A 102 -4.53 6.42 1.81
C GLY A 102 -5.29 5.23 2.39
N GLN A 103 -5.94 4.39 1.57
CA GLN A 103 -6.67 3.21 2.02
C GLN A 103 -5.79 1.95 2.17
N SER A 104 -4.50 2.07 1.87
CA SER A 104 -3.48 1.04 2.10
C SER A 104 -2.21 1.67 2.66
N GLY A 105 -1.44 0.89 3.42
CA GLY A 105 -0.08 1.20 3.83
C GLY A 105 0.96 0.97 2.74
N PHE A 106 0.57 0.36 1.61
CA PHE A 106 1.44 0.10 0.46
C PHE A 106 1.05 1.01 -0.73
N PRO A 107 1.99 1.31 -1.65
CA PRO A 107 1.69 2.10 -2.84
C PRO A 107 0.60 1.46 -3.71
N ASN A 108 -0.29 2.29 -4.27
CA ASN A 108 -1.26 1.85 -5.26
C ASN A 108 -0.58 1.68 -6.63
N LEU A 109 -0.47 0.43 -7.10
CA LEU A 109 0.19 0.13 -8.38
C LEU A 109 -0.62 0.56 -9.62
N PHE A 110 -1.89 0.94 -9.46
CA PHE A 110 -2.71 1.50 -10.53
C PHE A 110 -2.65 3.03 -10.61
N ASP A 111 -1.81 3.66 -9.79
CA ASP A 111 -1.58 5.11 -9.77
C ASP A 111 -0.10 5.42 -9.49
N MET A 112 0.80 4.77 -10.22
CA MET A 112 2.24 4.93 -10.06
C MET A 112 2.72 6.28 -10.59
N GLN A 113 3.77 6.83 -9.96
CA GLN A 113 4.46 8.01 -10.50
C GLN A 113 5.25 7.63 -11.76
N PRO A 114 5.49 8.57 -12.70
CA PRO A 114 6.25 8.30 -13.93
C PRO A 114 7.62 7.64 -13.68
N ALA A 115 8.39 8.12 -12.71
CA ALA A 115 9.69 7.55 -12.35
C ALA A 115 9.60 6.08 -11.88
N ILE A 116 8.46 5.67 -11.32
CA ILE A 116 8.23 4.28 -10.90
C ILE A 116 7.91 3.39 -12.11
N HIS A 117 7.24 3.92 -13.14
CA HIS A 117 7.10 3.20 -14.39
C HIS A 117 8.46 2.98 -15.07
N GLU A 118 9.32 3.99 -15.08
CA GLU A 118 10.67 3.90 -15.67
C GLU A 118 11.56 2.91 -14.91
N ALA A 119 11.46 2.87 -13.57
CA ALA A 119 12.26 2.00 -12.71
C ALA A 119 11.62 0.61 -12.47
N PHE A 120 10.53 0.25 -13.14
CA PHE A 120 9.70 -0.89 -12.77
C PHE A 120 10.48 -2.21 -12.67
N GLU A 121 11.26 -2.56 -13.69
CA GLU A 121 12.08 -3.78 -13.68
C GLU A 121 13.18 -3.73 -12.61
N ALA A 122 13.80 -2.57 -12.39
CA ALA A 122 14.83 -2.42 -11.37
C ALA A 122 14.24 -2.64 -9.96
N ILE A 123 13.00 -2.23 -9.75
CA ILE A 123 12.27 -2.46 -8.49
C ILE A 123 11.92 -3.95 -8.35
N VAL A 124 11.21 -4.51 -9.34
CA VAL A 124 10.63 -5.85 -9.25
C VAL A 124 11.68 -6.96 -9.32
N LEU A 125 12.67 -6.83 -10.19
CA LEU A 125 13.68 -7.87 -10.41
C LEU A 125 14.99 -7.55 -9.67
N ARG A 126 15.40 -6.28 -9.61
CA ARG A 126 16.75 -5.93 -9.10
C ARG A 126 16.78 -5.41 -7.66
N GLY A 127 15.63 -5.38 -6.98
CA GLY A 127 15.54 -5.05 -5.56
C GLY A 127 15.85 -3.58 -5.25
N ALA A 128 15.63 -2.66 -6.20
CA ALA A 128 15.91 -1.24 -6.00
C ALA A 128 15.21 -0.64 -4.76
N TYR A 129 14.10 -1.25 -4.31
CA TYR A 129 13.34 -0.85 -3.11
C TYR A 129 13.33 -1.89 -1.99
N SER A 130 14.27 -2.84 -1.97
CA SER A 130 14.34 -3.83 -0.88
C SER A 130 14.63 -3.20 0.48
N TYR A 131 15.31 -2.04 0.52
CA TYR A 131 15.48 -1.27 1.76
C TYR A 131 14.14 -0.77 2.35
N GLY A 132 13.12 -0.60 1.51
CA GLY A 132 11.76 -0.17 1.89
C GLY A 132 10.79 -1.33 2.12
N GLY A 133 11.28 -2.58 2.06
CA GLY A 133 10.46 -3.78 2.24
C GLY A 133 9.82 -4.31 0.95
N MET A 134 10.11 -3.74 -0.23
CA MET A 134 9.69 -4.32 -1.51
C MET A 134 10.66 -5.42 -1.94
N ALA A 135 10.20 -6.67 -1.89
CA ALA A 135 11.01 -7.82 -2.27
C ALA A 135 11.41 -7.77 -3.76
N SER A 136 12.62 -8.25 -4.06
CA SER A 136 12.97 -8.69 -5.41
C SER A 136 12.29 -10.04 -5.69
N TYR A 137 11.88 -10.23 -6.93
CA TYR A 137 11.26 -11.44 -7.44
C TYR A 137 12.10 -12.12 -8.54
N ALA A 138 13.38 -11.77 -8.67
CA ALA A 138 14.25 -12.33 -9.73
C ALA A 138 14.49 -13.85 -9.63
N ASP A 139 14.17 -14.46 -8.50
CA ASP A 139 14.22 -15.90 -8.29
C ASP A 139 12.99 -16.64 -8.88
N VAL A 140 11.89 -15.91 -9.13
CA VAL A 140 10.62 -16.50 -9.59
C VAL A 140 10.02 -15.82 -10.83
N LEU A 141 10.47 -14.62 -11.20
CA LEU A 141 10.02 -13.86 -12.37
C LEU A 141 11.19 -13.58 -13.33
N LYS A 142 10.88 -13.56 -14.63
CA LYS A 142 11.82 -13.18 -15.70
C LYS A 142 11.48 -11.80 -16.28
N ASP A 143 12.33 -11.30 -17.17
CA ASP A 143 12.15 -10.00 -17.83
C ASP A 143 10.79 -9.90 -18.55
N ASP A 144 10.40 -10.94 -19.30
CA ASP A 144 9.09 -11.00 -19.97
C ASP A 144 7.91 -10.97 -18.99
N ASP A 145 8.06 -11.57 -17.80
CA ASP A 145 7.04 -11.53 -16.75
C ASP A 145 6.90 -10.11 -16.17
N ALA A 146 8.02 -9.41 -15.98
CA ALA A 146 8.01 -8.02 -15.53
C ALA A 146 7.35 -7.10 -16.57
N GLY A 147 7.63 -7.29 -17.86
CA GLY A 147 6.98 -6.55 -18.94
C GLY A 147 5.47 -6.82 -19.03
N ALA A 148 5.05 -8.08 -18.93
CA ALA A 148 3.64 -8.48 -18.90
C ALA A 148 2.91 -7.88 -17.69
N LEU A 149 3.52 -7.95 -16.49
CA LEU A 149 2.98 -7.38 -15.26
C LEU A 149 2.84 -5.85 -15.36
N HIS A 150 3.87 -5.15 -15.87
CA HIS A 150 3.84 -3.71 -16.03
C HIS A 150 2.75 -3.26 -16.99
N GLY A 151 2.66 -3.89 -18.16
CA GLY A 151 1.64 -3.56 -19.14
C GLY A 151 0.22 -3.89 -18.66
N TYR A 152 0.03 -4.96 -17.89
CA TYR A 152 -1.24 -5.23 -17.21
C TYR A 152 -1.61 -4.10 -16.24
N LEU A 153 -0.68 -3.65 -15.38
CA LEU A 153 -0.93 -2.56 -14.45
C LEU A 153 -1.31 -1.26 -15.17
N ILE A 154 -0.65 -0.95 -16.29
CA ILE A 154 -0.97 0.21 -17.13
C ILE A 154 -2.37 0.06 -17.72
N ASP A 155 -2.69 -1.07 -18.35
CA ASP A 155 -4.01 -1.35 -18.92
C ASP A 155 -5.14 -1.19 -17.88
N GLN A 156 -4.96 -1.75 -16.68
CA GLN A 156 -5.93 -1.61 -15.60
C GLN A 156 -6.05 -0.17 -15.09
N ALA A 157 -4.93 0.56 -14.99
CA ALA A 157 -4.96 1.96 -14.59
C ALA A 157 -5.78 2.82 -15.57
N HIS A 158 -5.63 2.61 -16.88
CA HIS A 158 -6.46 3.24 -17.91
C HIS A 158 -7.95 2.89 -17.76
N LYS A 159 -8.27 1.60 -17.58
CA LYS A 159 -9.66 1.14 -17.38
C LYS A 159 -10.29 1.76 -16.14
N LEU A 160 -9.56 1.82 -15.02
CA LEU A 160 -10.02 2.42 -13.78
C LEU A 160 -10.27 3.93 -13.92
N ARG A 161 -9.37 4.65 -14.61
CA ARG A 161 -9.57 6.09 -14.91
C ARG A 161 -10.77 6.33 -15.83
N ALA A 162 -11.10 5.37 -16.70
CA ALA A 162 -12.30 5.40 -17.54
C ALA A 162 -13.59 4.97 -16.79
N GLY A 163 -13.52 4.67 -15.50
CA GLY A 163 -14.68 4.33 -14.66
C GLY A 163 -15.01 2.85 -14.56
N ALA A 164 -14.14 1.96 -15.07
CA ALA A 164 -14.28 0.53 -14.81
C ALA A 164 -14.07 0.20 -13.32
N ARG A 165 -14.70 -0.86 -12.84
CA ARG A 165 -14.38 -1.45 -11.53
C ARG A 165 -13.49 -2.66 -11.75
N LEU A 166 -12.50 -2.85 -10.88
CA LEU A 166 -11.73 -4.09 -10.87
C LEU A 166 -12.67 -5.24 -10.49
N GLU A 167 -12.68 -6.29 -11.31
CA GLU A 167 -13.42 -7.51 -10.99
C GLU A 167 -12.91 -8.06 -9.65
N PRO A 168 -13.79 -8.33 -8.67
CA PRO A 168 -13.36 -8.94 -7.43
C PRO A 168 -12.73 -10.29 -7.76
N ALA A 169 -11.50 -10.51 -7.31
CA ALA A 169 -10.87 -11.82 -7.41
C ALA A 169 -11.87 -12.86 -6.87
N ALA A 170 -12.32 -13.76 -7.73
CA ALA A 170 -13.31 -14.77 -7.39
C ALA A 170 -12.95 -15.39 -6.04
N ARG A 171 -13.90 -15.35 -5.10
CA ARG A 171 -13.73 -15.94 -3.76
C ARG A 171 -13.28 -17.38 -3.96
N VAL A 172 -12.02 -17.67 -3.61
CA VAL A 172 -11.57 -19.04 -3.47
C VAL A 172 -12.17 -19.54 -2.17
N HIS A 173 -13.16 -20.41 -2.30
CA HIS A 173 -13.74 -21.18 -1.20
C HIS A 173 -12.74 -22.22 -0.69
#